data_AF-A0A937W194-F1
#
_entry.id   AF-A0A937W194-F1
#
_cell.length_a   1.000
_cell.length_b   1.000
_cell.length_c   1.000
_cell.angle_alpha   90.00
_cell.angle_beta   90.00
_cell.angle_gamma   90.00
#
_symmetry.space_group_name_H-M   'P 1'
#
loop_
_entity.id
_entity.type
_entity.pdbx_description
1 polymer ?
#
loop_
_entity_poly.entity_id
_entity_poly.type
_entity_poly.pdbx_seq_one_letter_code
_entity_poly.pdbx_strand_id
1 'polypeptide(L)' 'RQVCCTNYHVVEGSGYSVVGGRKLDWEDKDVFTVPTWTFHEHVNTGDRPAFLFSFSDAPVMKALDLYREEAQK' A
#
# COMPACT_ATOMS: atom_id res chain seq x y z
N ARG A 1 -1.03 8.11 5.20
CA ARG A 1 0.43 8.02 4.92
C ARG A 1 1.16 7.50 6.15
N GLN A 2 2.25 6.78 5.97
CA GLN A 2 3.07 6.24 7.05
C GLN A 2 4.55 6.47 6.72
N VAL A 3 5.42 6.54 7.72
CA VAL A 3 6.89 6.65 7.50
C VAL A 3 7.49 5.38 6.90
N CYS A 4 6.76 4.28 6.95
CA CYS A 4 7.22 2.99 6.49
C CYS A 4 7.18 2.91 4.96
N CYS A 5 8.19 2.29 4.35
CA CYS A 5 8.10 1.86 2.96
C CYS A 5 7.35 0.53 2.92
N THR A 6 6.23 0.47 2.18
CA THR A 6 5.38 -0.72 2.14
C THR A 6 5.28 -1.27 0.73
N ASN A 7 5.61 -2.54 0.57
CA ASN A 7 5.46 -3.26 -0.69
C ASN A 7 4.20 -4.11 -0.65
N TYR A 8 3.47 -4.12 -1.75
CA TYR A 8 2.24 -4.89 -1.94
C TYR A 8 2.44 -5.87 -3.08
N HIS A 9 2.01 -7.11 -2.87
CA HIS A 9 1.85 -8.13 -3.89
C HIS A 9 0.37 -8.50 -3.99
N VAL A 10 -0.19 -8.36 -5.19
CA VAL A 10 -1.58 -8.72 -5.47
C VAL A 10 -1.66 -10.24 -5.58
N VAL A 11 -2.19 -10.89 -4.54
CA VAL A 11 -2.33 -12.34 -4.51
C VAL A 11 -3.44 -12.78 -5.48
N GLU A 12 -4.54 -12.04 -5.49
CA GLU A 12 -5.74 -12.26 -6.33
C GLU A 12 -6.56 -10.96 -6.37
N GLY A 13 -7.26 -10.71 -7.49
CA GLY A 13 -8.16 -9.58 -7.72
C GLY A 13 -7.59 -8.55 -8.68
N SER A 14 -8.43 -7.59 -9.06
CA SER A 14 -8.05 -6.47 -9.92
C SER A 14 -8.59 -5.15 -9.40
N GLY A 15 -7.85 -4.08 -9.65
CA GLY A 15 -8.15 -2.79 -9.05
C GLY A 15 -7.10 -1.75 -9.37
N TYR A 16 -7.09 -0.71 -8.55
CA TYR A 16 -6.04 0.29 -8.61
C TYR A 16 -5.70 0.83 -7.23
N SER A 17 -4.50 1.36 -7.12
CA SER A 17 -4.07 2.15 -5.96
C SER A 17 -3.78 3.57 -6.42
N VAL A 18 -4.18 4.57 -5.65
CA VAL A 18 -3.68 5.93 -5.83
C VAL A 18 -2.54 6.11 -4.85
N VAL A 19 -1.32 6.36 -5.33
CA VAL A 19 -0.11 6.52 -4.50
C VAL A 19 0.52 7.87 -4.84
N GLY A 20 0.50 8.80 -3.90
CA GLY A 20 1.04 10.15 -4.11
C GLY A 20 0.34 10.90 -5.25
N GLY A 21 -0.95 10.66 -5.45
CA GLY A 21 -1.74 11.24 -6.54
C GLY A 21 -1.57 10.53 -7.89
N ARG A 22 -0.69 9.53 -7.99
CA ARG A 22 -0.53 8.71 -9.20
C ARG A 22 -1.36 7.44 -9.08
N LYS A 23 -2.20 7.18 -10.08
CA LYS A 23 -2.96 5.93 -10.20
C LYS A 23 -2.04 4.82 -10.70
N LEU A 24 -2.11 3.67 -10.04
CA LEU A 24 -1.44 2.42 -10.38
C LEU A 24 -2.51 1.34 -10.51
N ASP A 25 -2.89 1.00 -11.75
CA ASP A 25 -3.74 -0.15 -12.02
C ASP A 25 -2.95 -1.44 -11.78
N TRP A 26 -3.60 -2.45 -11.21
CA TRP A 26 -2.99 -3.74 -10.89
C TRP A 26 -3.96 -4.90 -11.07
N GLU A 27 -3.41 -6.07 -11.38
CA GLU A 27 -4.10 -7.35 -11.50
C GLU A 27 -3.36 -8.46 -10.77
N ASP A 28 -3.84 -9.70 -10.92
CA ASP A 28 -3.26 -10.88 -10.27
C ASP A 28 -1.74 -10.95 -10.47
N LYS A 29 -1.02 -11.07 -9.36
CA LYS A 29 0.46 -11.22 -9.28
C LYS A 29 1.26 -9.96 -9.54
N ASP A 30 0.62 -8.82 -9.72
CA ASP A 30 1.34 -7.55 -9.75
C ASP A 30 1.97 -7.19 -8.40
N VAL A 31 3.02 -6.39 -8.47
CA VAL A 31 3.73 -5.86 -7.30
C VAL A 31 3.87 -4.35 -7.45
N PHE A 32 3.57 -3.63 -6.38
CA PHE A 32 3.79 -2.18 -6.33
C PHE A 32 4.25 -1.74 -4.94
N THR A 33 4.86 -0.57 -4.90
CA THR A 33 5.43 0.00 -3.67
C THR A 33 4.73 1.31 -3.33
N VAL A 34 4.41 1.48 -2.06
CA VAL A 34 4.05 2.76 -1.45
C VAL A 34 5.31 3.31 -0.77
N PRO A 35 5.90 4.40 -1.30
CA PRO A 35 7.06 5.03 -0.69
C PRO A 35 6.72 5.63 0.68
N THR A 36 7.77 5.90 1.46
CA THR A 36 7.64 6.60 2.75
C THR A 36 6.86 7.91 2.62
N TRP A 37 6.10 8.23 3.67
CA TRP A 37 5.33 9.46 3.87
C TRP A 37 4.38 9.83 2.72
N THR A 38 3.95 8.85 1.93
CA THR A 38 3.08 9.03 0.77
C THR A 38 1.64 8.65 1.09
N PHE A 39 0.68 9.51 0.75
CA PHE A 39 -0.74 9.16 0.84
C PHE A 39 -1.05 8.07 -0.18
N HIS A 40 -1.82 7.08 0.24
CA HIS A 40 -2.23 5.98 -0.60
C HIS A 40 -3.61 5.47 -0.22
N GLU A 41 -4.33 4.97 -1.22
CA GLU A 41 -5.61 4.28 -1.09
C GLU A 41 -5.66 3.14 -2.09
N HIS A 42 -6.47 2.12 -1.81
CA HIS A 42 -6.66 0.94 -2.65
C HIS A 42 -8.13 0.80 -2.99
N VAL A 43 -8.43 0.55 -4.27
CA VAL A 43 -9.78 0.39 -4.79
C VAL A 43 -9.87 -0.93 -5.54
N ASN A 44 -10.77 -1.80 -5.09
CA ASN A 44 -11.14 -3.02 -5.82
C ASN A 44 -12.16 -2.65 -6.90
N THR A 45 -11.86 -2.94 -8.16
CA THR A 45 -12.78 -2.72 -9.29
C THR A 45 -13.43 -4.01 -9.78
N GLY A 46 -13.01 -5.16 -9.25
CA GLY A 46 -13.57 -6.46 -9.58
C GLY A 46 -14.90 -6.76 -8.88
N ASP A 47 -15.58 -7.80 -9.36
CA ASP A 47 -16.80 -8.37 -8.78
C ASP A 47 -16.52 -9.38 -7.65
N ARG A 48 -15.24 -9.72 -7.44
CA ARG A 48 -14.75 -10.63 -6.40
C ARG A 48 -13.81 -9.92 -5.43
N PRO A 49 -13.59 -10.45 -4.22
CA PRO A 49 -12.61 -9.90 -3.29
C PRO A 49 -11.20 -9.83 -3.90
N ALA A 50 -10.45 -8.78 -3.56
CA ALA A 50 -9.04 -8.65 -3.87
C ALA A 50 -8.20 -8.84 -2.61
N PHE A 51 -7.10 -9.60 -2.72
CA PHE A 51 -6.19 -9.91 -1.63
C PHE A 51 -4.81 -9.33 -1.92
N LEU A 52 -4.43 -8.30 -1.16
CA LEU A 52 -3.11 -7.68 -1.24
C LEU A 52 -2.26 -8.13 -0.05
N PHE A 53 -1.17 -8.84 -0.32
CA PHE A 53 -0.17 -9.18 0.68
C PHE A 53 0.82 -8.02 0.82
N SER A 54 1.03 -7.52 2.03
CA SER A 54 1.93 -6.38 2.27
C SER A 54 3.04 -6.72 3.26
N PHE A 55 4.24 -6.18 3.01
CA PHE A 55 5.35 -6.20 3.96
C PHE A 55 6.05 -4.84 3.99
N SER A 56 6.57 -4.45 5.15
CA SER A 56 7.19 -3.14 5.36
C SER A 56 8.29 -3.17 6.42
N ASP A 57 9.04 -2.08 6.49
CA ASP A 57 10.04 -1.78 7.52
C ASP A 57 9.43 -1.28 8.85
N ALA A 58 8.11 -1.38 9.02
CA ALA A 58 7.40 -0.93 10.22
C ALA A 58 7.95 -1.50 11.55
N PRO A 59 8.38 -2.77 11.66
CA PRO A 59 8.98 -3.27 12.90
C PRO A 59 10.23 -2.49 13.32
N VAL A 60 11.08 -2.10 12.37
CA VAL A 60 12.29 -1.32 12.62
C VAL A 60 11.93 0.11 13.03
N MET A 61 10.99 0.75 12.32
CA MET A 61 10.53 2.10 12.64
C MET A 61 9.91 2.19 14.04
N LYS A 62 9.17 1.16 14.46
CA LYS A 62 8.60 1.07 15.82
C LYS A 62 9.67 0.82 16.88
N ALA A 63 10.63 -0.08 16.61
CA ALA A 63 11.71 -0.39 17.56
C ALA A 63 12.62 0.82 17.85
N LEU A 64 12.78 1.72 16.87
CA LEU A 64 13.60 2.93 17.00
C LEU A 64 12.81 4.17 17.47
N ASP A 65 11.52 4.02 17.79
CA ASP A 65 10.62 5.14 18.13
C ASP A 65 10.55 6.23 17.04
N LEU A 66 10.65 5.81 15.77
CA LEU A 66 10.56 6.66 14.58
C LEU A 66 9.22 6.51 13.85
N TYR A 67 8.34 5.63 14.33
CA TYR A 67 7.06 5.35 13.69
C TYR A 67 6.11 6.56 13.77
N ARG A 68 5.58 6.95 12.61
CA ARG A 68 4.55 7.98 12.50
C ARG A 68 3.56 7.61 11.40
N GLU A 69 2.30 7.92 11.64
CA GLU A 69 1.22 7.80 10.69
C GLU A 69 0.32 9.03 10.70
N GLU A 70 -0.36 9.25 9.58
CA GLU A 70 -1.34 10.32 9.43
C GLU A 70 -2.44 9.88 8.46
N ALA A 71 -3.68 9.91 8.93
CA ALA A 71 -4.87 9.71 8.11
C ALA A 71 -5.20 10.99 7.33
N GLN A 72 -5.71 10.81 6.10
CA GLN A 72 -6.24 11.93 5.33
C GLN A 72 -7.57 12.39 5.98
N LYS A 73 -7.70 13.70 6.20
CA LYS A 73 -8.90 14.32 6.77
C LYS A 73 -10.05 14.38 5.77
#